data_AF-A0A2D0K865-F1
#
_entry.id   AF-A0A2D0K865-F1
#
_cell.length_a   1.000
_cell.length_b   1.000
_cell.length_c   1.000
_cell.angle_alpha   90.00
_cell.angle_beta   90.00
_cell.angle_gamma   90.00
#
_symmetry.space_group_name_H-M   'P 1'
#
loop_
_entity.id
_entity.type
_entity.pdbx_description
1 polymer ?
#
loop_
_entity_poly.entity_id
_entity_poly.type
_entity_poly.pdbx_seq_one_letter_code
_entity_poly.pdbx_strand_id
1 'polypeptide(L)'
;MNAVVLKQKIKKFSKSKNTITIMTFFVLGALMMLFPSLQAHADDLFAGGKEQIKDSFGKGSTVVYVLYLIEIIAAIYTYARTKNLGVFVGIAVVMIFVNVVFGLI
;
A
#
# COMPACT_ATOMS: atom_id res chain seq x y z
N MET A 1 -12.52 -51.48 -36.28
CA MET A 1 -12.09 -50.25 -37.00
C MET A 1 -10.56 -50.21 -36.98
N ASN A 2 -9.89 -50.20 -38.15
CA ASN A 2 -8.43 -50.37 -38.24
C ASN A 2 -7.64 -49.15 -37.74
N ALA A 3 -6.60 -49.37 -36.93
CA ALA A 3 -5.75 -48.32 -36.35
C ALA A 3 -5.08 -47.42 -37.40
N VAL A 4 -4.83 -47.95 -38.60
CA VAL A 4 -4.28 -47.21 -39.74
C VAL A 4 -5.24 -46.12 -40.23
N VAL A 5 -6.54 -46.42 -40.28
CA VAL A 5 -7.59 -45.49 -40.71
C VAL A 5 -7.78 -44.37 -39.67
N LEU A 6 -7.67 -44.71 -38.39
CA LEU A 6 -7.73 -43.74 -37.30
C LEU A 6 -6.56 -42.75 -37.36
N LYS A 7 -5.32 -43.24 -37.53
CA LYS A 7 -4.12 -42.40 -37.68
C LYS A 7 -4.20 -41.49 -38.89
N GLN A 8 -4.73 -41.96 -40.02
CA GLN A 8 -4.94 -41.15 -41.22
C GLN A 8 -6.02 -40.08 -41.03
N LYS A 9 -7.12 -40.40 -40.33
CA LYS A 9 -8.21 -39.45 -40.03
C LYS A 9 -7.73 -38.35 -39.08
N ILE A 10 -6.96 -38.70 -38.05
CA ILE A 10 -6.32 -37.75 -37.13
C ILE A 10 -5.32 -36.85 -37.88
N LYS A 11 -4.48 -37.43 -38.75
CA LYS A 11 -3.52 -36.66 -39.55
C LYS A 11 -4.20 -35.73 -40.55
N LYS A 12 -5.31 -36.13 -41.16
CA LYS A 12 -6.11 -35.30 -42.09
C LYS A 12 -6.89 -34.20 -41.36
N PHE A 13 -7.38 -34.48 -40.15
CA PHE A 13 -8.01 -33.50 -39.26
C PHE A 13 -7.01 -32.43 -38.79
N SER A 14 -5.78 -32.83 -38.50
CA SER A 14 -4.66 -31.92 -38.18
C SER A 14 -4.12 -31.16 -39.41
N LYS A 15 -4.23 -31.69 -40.64
CA LYS A 15 -3.75 -31.04 -41.87
C LYS A 15 -4.75 -30.07 -42.52
N SER A 16 -5.92 -29.87 -41.92
CA SER A 16 -6.89 -28.88 -42.38
C SER A 16 -6.39 -27.49 -41.96
N LYS A 17 -6.19 -26.59 -42.94
CA LYS A 17 -5.72 -25.21 -42.69
C LYS A 17 -6.61 -24.53 -41.62
N ASN A 18 -7.92 -24.76 -41.69
CA ASN A 18 -8.90 -24.20 -40.75
C ASN A 18 -8.73 -24.75 -39.33
N THR A 19 -8.39 -26.03 -39.16
CA THR A 19 -8.20 -26.65 -37.83
C THR A 19 -6.93 -26.14 -37.16
N ILE A 20 -5.84 -25.97 -37.92
CA ILE A 20 -4.60 -25.35 -37.42
C ILE A 20 -4.88 -23.91 -37.01
N THR A 21 -5.57 -23.14 -37.86
CA THR A 21 -5.93 -21.74 -37.57
C THR A 21 -6.78 -21.62 -36.30
N ILE A 22 -7.78 -22.48 -36.10
CA ILE A 22 -8.61 -22.48 -34.88
C ILE A 22 -7.78 -22.82 -33.64
N MET A 23 -6.90 -23.82 -33.71
CA MET A 23 -5.98 -24.14 -32.59
C MET A 23 -5.01 -22.98 -32.30
N THR A 24 -4.49 -22.32 -33.32
CA THR A 24 -3.62 -21.14 -33.15
C THR A 24 -4.37 -20.01 -32.45
N PHE A 25 -5.60 -19.69 -32.87
CA PHE A 25 -6.41 -18.67 -32.20
C PHE A 25 -6.81 -19.07 -30.77
N PHE A 26 -7.08 -20.35 -30.51
CA PHE A 26 -7.37 -20.84 -29.17
C PHE A 26 -6.17 -20.70 -28.23
N VAL A 27 -4.98 -21.08 -28.70
CA VAL A 27 -3.73 -20.92 -27.93
C VAL A 27 -3.40 -19.44 -27.73
N LEU A 28 -3.53 -18.60 -28.75
CA LEU A 28 -3.36 -17.14 -28.61
C LEU A 28 -4.36 -16.53 -27.62
N GLY A 29 -5.64 -16.93 -27.69
CA GLY A 29 -6.67 -16.49 -26.75
C GLY A 29 -6.38 -16.93 -25.31
N ALA A 30 -5.94 -18.18 -25.11
CA ALA A 30 -5.53 -18.68 -23.81
C ALA A 30 -4.29 -17.94 -23.27
N LEU A 31 -3.31 -17.63 -24.13
CA LEU A 31 -2.16 -16.82 -23.75
C LEU A 31 -2.59 -15.39 -23.40
N MET A 32 -3.48 -14.77 -24.18
CA MET A 32 -4.03 -13.43 -23.94
C MET A 32 -4.78 -13.33 -22.61
N MET A 33 -5.46 -14.39 -22.19
CA MET A 33 -6.14 -14.47 -20.89
C MET A 33 -5.18 -14.53 -19.68
N LEU A 34 -3.89 -14.85 -19.89
CA LEU A 34 -2.86 -14.87 -18.83
C LEU A 34 -2.16 -13.51 -18.65
N PHE A 35 -2.35 -12.53 -19.56
CA PHE A 35 -1.73 -11.21 -19.44
C PHE A 35 -2.35 -10.29 -18.37
N PRO A 36 -3.69 -10.20 -18.19
CA PRO A 36 -4.25 -9.24 -17.25
C PRO A 36 -4.09 -9.61 -15.77
N SER A 37 -3.61 -10.81 -15.43
CA SER A 37 -3.37 -11.21 -14.04
C SER A 37 -2.02 -10.75 -13.46
N LEU A 38 -1.15 -10.11 -14.26
CA LEU A 38 0.22 -9.82 -13.84
C LEU A 38 0.44 -8.43 -13.22
N GLN A 39 -0.55 -7.53 -13.24
CA GLN A 39 -0.31 -6.12 -12.89
C GLN A 39 -1.52 -5.41 -12.23
N ALA A 40 -2.38 -6.11 -11.51
CA ALA A 40 -3.37 -5.44 -10.64
C ALA A 40 -2.69 -4.94 -9.34
N HIS A 41 -1.72 -4.03 -9.48
CA HIS A 41 -1.12 -3.31 -8.35
C HIS A 41 -2.06 -2.15 -8.01
N ALA A 42 -2.77 -2.27 -6.89
CA ALA A 42 -3.46 -1.13 -6.31
C ALA A 42 -2.41 -0.25 -5.62
N ASP A 43 -1.83 0.68 -6.36
CA ASP A 43 -0.89 1.64 -5.80
C ASP A 43 -1.65 2.68 -4.96
N ASP A 44 -1.23 2.83 -3.69
CA ASP A 44 -1.71 3.93 -2.85
C ASP A 44 -1.11 5.24 -3.38
N LEU A 45 -1.91 5.96 -4.18
CA LEU A 45 -1.54 7.26 -4.74
C LEU A 45 -1.11 8.29 -3.67
N PHE A 46 -1.50 8.08 -2.40
CA PHE A 46 -1.15 8.96 -1.28
C PHE A 46 0.02 8.42 -0.43
N ALA A 47 0.67 7.31 -0.80
CA ALA A 47 1.76 6.73 -0.01
C ALA A 47 2.90 7.73 0.24
N GLY A 48 3.37 8.41 -0.82
CA GLY A 48 4.44 9.42 -0.69
C GLY A 48 4.00 10.64 0.12
N GLY A 49 2.72 11.03 0.04
CA GLY A 49 2.18 12.12 0.85
C GLY A 49 2.13 11.76 2.34
N LYS A 50 1.74 10.52 2.68
CA LYS A 50 1.75 10.01 4.05
C LYS A 50 3.16 10.01 4.64
N GLU A 51 4.16 9.59 3.85
CA GLU A 51 5.56 9.60 4.26
C GLU A 51 6.06 11.02 4.57
N GLN A 52 5.80 11.98 3.68
CA GLN A 52 6.18 13.38 3.88
C GLN A 52 5.53 14.01 5.12
N ILE A 53 4.25 13.70 5.39
CA ILE A 53 3.55 14.15 6.58
C ILE A 53 4.17 13.54 7.83
N LYS A 54 4.49 12.25 7.80
CA LYS A 54 5.13 11.54 8.91
C LYS A 54 6.52 12.11 9.21
N ASP A 55 7.29 12.46 8.20
CA ASP A 55 8.63 13.01 8.41
C ASP A 55 8.58 14.45 8.93
N SER A 56 7.60 15.24 8.49
CA SER A 56 7.48 16.66 8.85
C SER A 56 6.82 16.86 10.22
N PHE A 57 5.81 16.05 10.54
CA PHE A 57 4.97 16.23 11.73
C PHE A 57 5.02 15.05 12.69
N GLY A 58 5.50 13.89 12.26
CA GLY A 58 5.46 12.66 13.05
C GLY A 58 6.38 12.64 14.26
N LYS A 59 6.29 11.55 15.01
CA LYS A 59 7.11 11.32 16.19
C LYS A 59 8.60 11.41 15.83
N GLY A 60 9.31 12.33 16.47
CA GLY A 60 10.73 12.58 16.21
C GLY A 60 11.02 13.70 15.21
N SER A 61 9.98 14.28 14.59
CA SER A 61 10.13 15.45 13.72
C SER A 61 10.55 16.70 14.50
N THR A 62 11.12 17.68 13.78
CA THR A 62 11.45 18.99 14.35
C THR A 62 10.21 19.71 14.87
N VAL A 63 9.04 19.54 14.23
CA VAL A 63 7.79 20.15 14.70
C VAL A 63 7.39 19.61 16.07
N VAL A 64 7.46 18.29 16.28
CA VAL A 64 7.19 17.67 17.59
C VAL A 64 8.22 18.10 18.63
N TYR A 65 9.49 18.23 18.25
CA TYR A 65 10.53 18.74 19.14
C TYR A 65 10.23 20.17 19.62
N VAL A 66 9.87 21.07 18.70
CA VAL A 66 9.50 22.45 19.03
C VAL A 66 8.24 22.50 19.89
N LEU A 67 7.25 21.64 19.61
CA LEU A 67 6.04 21.51 20.42
C LEU A 67 6.38 21.17 21.89
N TYR A 68 7.27 20.22 22.12
CA TYR A 68 7.71 19.88 23.48
C TYR A 68 8.45 21.03 24.17
N LEU A 69 9.30 21.76 23.46
CA LEU A 69 9.98 22.93 24.03
C LEU A 69 8.98 24.00 24.47
N ILE A 70 8.00 24.32 23.62
CA ILE A 70 6.99 25.34 23.93
C ILE A 70 6.12 24.89 25.11
N GLU A 71 5.71 23.62 25.15
CA GLU A 71 4.90 23.08 26.23
C GLU A 71 5.61 23.18 27.59
N ILE A 72 6.90 22.84 27.64
CA ILE A 72 7.70 22.94 28.88
C ILE A 72 7.82 24.40 29.33
N ILE A 73 8.09 25.32 28.40
CA ILE A 73 8.18 26.75 28.71
C ILE A 73 6.83 27.28 29.22
N ALA A 74 5.73 26.91 28.55
CA ALA A 74 4.37 27.30 28.93
C ALA A 74 3.98 26.73 30.31
N ALA A 75 4.36 25.49 30.61
CA ALA A 75 4.12 24.86 31.88
C ALA A 75 4.88 25.56 33.01
N ILE A 76 6.17 25.88 32.81
CA ILE A 76 6.99 26.62 33.78
C ILE A 76 6.41 28.02 34.03
N TYR A 77 6.05 28.74 32.96
CA TYR A 77 5.47 30.08 33.06
C TYR A 77 4.13 30.07 33.81
N THR A 78 3.26 29.12 33.50
CA THR A 78 1.94 29.00 34.14
C THR A 78 2.08 28.57 35.60
N TYR A 79 3.01 27.66 35.90
CA TYR A 79 3.33 27.27 37.28
C TYR A 79 3.88 28.46 38.08
N ALA A 80 4.75 29.29 37.49
CA ALA A 80 5.30 30.45 38.17
C ALA A 80 4.21 31.41 38.68
N ARG A 81 3.12 31.56 37.92
CA ARG A 81 1.97 32.42 38.25
C ARG A 81 0.94 31.76 39.16
N THR A 82 0.57 30.51 38.87
CA THR A 82 -0.56 29.83 39.52
C THR A 82 -0.14 28.98 40.71
N LYS A 83 1.13 28.61 40.79
CA LYS A 83 1.69 27.62 41.74
C LYS A 83 0.97 26.27 41.71
N ASN A 84 0.24 25.97 40.64
CA ASN A 84 -0.50 24.73 40.48
C ASN A 84 0.38 23.67 39.79
N LEU A 85 0.66 22.57 40.52
CA LEU A 85 1.45 21.44 39.99
C LEU A 85 0.71 20.64 38.92
N GLY A 86 -0.62 20.72 38.86
CA GLY A 86 -1.44 20.05 37.84
C GLY A 86 -1.11 20.49 36.40
N VAL A 87 -0.48 21.65 36.22
CA VAL A 87 -0.04 22.14 34.90
C VAL A 87 0.94 21.17 34.24
N PHE A 88 1.80 20.49 34.99
CA PHE A 88 2.77 19.54 34.43
C PHE A 88 2.11 18.27 33.86
N VAL A 89 0.85 17.99 34.20
CA VAL A 89 0.08 16.91 33.56
C VAL A 89 -0.09 17.18 32.06
N GLY A 90 -0.14 18.45 31.65
CA GLY A 90 -0.18 18.87 30.24
C GLY A 90 0.97 18.26 29.43
N ILE A 91 2.19 18.24 29.97
CA ILE A 91 3.37 17.65 29.32
C ILE A 91 3.14 16.15 29.02
N ALA A 92 2.61 15.39 30.00
CA ALA A 92 2.31 13.98 29.81
C ALA A 92 1.20 13.77 28.77
N VAL A 93 0.16 14.61 28.79
CA VAL A 93 -0.93 14.57 27.82
C VAL A 93 -0.42 14.84 26.40
N VAL A 94 0.45 15.83 26.19
CA VAL A 94 1.04 16.13 24.89
C VAL A 94 1.89 14.96 24.38
N MET A 95 2.66 14.31 25.26
CA MET A 95 3.43 13.11 24.88
C MET A 95 2.52 11.95 24.45
N ILE A 96 1.43 11.69 25.17
CA ILE A 96 0.47 10.64 24.79
C ILE A 96 -0.22 11.01 23.47
N PHE A 97 -0.65 12.26 23.33
CA PHE A 97 -1.30 12.77 22.12
C PHE A 97 -0.46 12.55 20.87
N VAL A 98 0.83 12.93 20.90
CA VAL A 98 1.75 12.71 19.77
C VAL A 98 1.86 11.22 19.43
N ASN A 99 2.00 10.35 20.44
CA ASN A 99 2.12 8.91 20.19
C ASN A 99 0.84 8.29 19.63
N VAL A 100 -0.34 8.74 20.07
CA VAL A 100 -1.62 8.22 19.61
C VAL A 100 -1.93 8.72 18.20
N VAL A 101 -1.85 10.03 17.97
CA VAL A 101 -2.17 10.62 16.65
C VAL A 101 -1.28 10.06 15.56
N PHE A 102 0.03 10.02 15.78
CA PHE A 102 0.98 9.46 14.80
C PHE A 102 1.06 7.92 14.82
N GLY A 103 0.31 7.27 15.71
CA GLY A 103 0.08 5.82 15.66
C GLY A 103 -1.11 5.43 14.79
N LEU A 104 -1.97 6.39 14.41
CA LEU A 104 -3.15 6.18 13.56
C LEU A 104 -2.89 6.37 12.06
N ILE A 105 -1.71 6.88 11.71
CA ILE A 105 -1.24 7.19 10.35
C ILE A 105 0.08 6.45 10.11
#